data_AF-A0A2G6FS95-F1
#
_entry.id   AF-A0A2G6FS95-F1
#
_cell.length_a   1.000
_cell.length_b   1.000
_cell.length_c   1.000
_cell.angle_alpha   90.00
_cell.angle_beta   90.00
_cell.angle_gamma   90.00
#
_symmetry.space_group_name_H-M   'P 1'
#
loop_
_entity.id
_entity.type
_entity.pdbx_description
1 polymer ?
#
loop_
_entity_poly.entity_id
_entity_poly.type
_entity_poly.pdbx_seq_one_letter_code
_entity_poly.pdbx_strand_id
1 'polypeptide(L)'
;MRKKNSKKGQGEKRRCCKTLIDVKSGTDVKIKCHHASGAIRQRLLDLGFVPSSTIRVVRGAPLGDPIQCKVANYNVTLRKSEASLIEIE
;
A
#
# COMPACT_ATOMS: atom_id res chain seq x y z
N MET A 1 23.92 -9.63 -21.87
CA MET A 1 24.46 -8.73 -20.84
C MET A 1 23.54 -7.52 -20.64
N ARG A 2 23.06 -7.35 -19.41
CA ARG A 2 22.36 -6.23 -18.75
C ARG A 2 22.24 -4.89 -19.53
N LYS A 3 21.01 -4.44 -19.79
CA LYS A 3 20.67 -3.00 -19.86
C LYS A 3 19.61 -2.72 -18.79
N LYS A 4 20.09 -2.39 -17.59
CA LYS A 4 20.02 -1.05 -17.00
C LYS A 4 18.59 -0.66 -16.61
N ASN A 5 18.20 -1.24 -15.48
CA ASN A 5 17.25 -0.66 -14.53
C ASN A 5 17.75 0.74 -14.14
N SER A 6 16.96 1.80 -14.36
CA SER A 6 16.96 3.05 -13.58
C SER A 6 16.32 4.20 -14.34
N LYS A 7 15.68 5.08 -13.55
CA LYS A 7 15.13 6.42 -13.83
C LYS A 7 13.63 6.36 -14.10
N LYS A 8 12.76 7.10 -13.44
CA LYS A 8 12.77 8.22 -12.46
C LYS A 8 11.29 8.29 -11.98
N GLY A 9 10.88 8.87 -10.86
CA GLY A 9 11.57 9.72 -9.91
C GLY A 9 10.68 9.92 -8.68
N GLN A 10 11.33 10.20 -7.56
CA GLN A 10 10.71 10.92 -6.47
C GLN A 10 10.43 12.35 -6.92
N GLY A 11 9.30 12.93 -6.53
CA GLY A 11 9.17 14.38 -6.51
C GLY A 11 7.77 14.92 -6.75
N GLU A 12 6.87 14.77 -5.77
CA GLU A 12 5.96 15.87 -5.43
C GLU A 12 5.61 15.80 -3.93
N LYS A 13 6.42 16.48 -3.11
CA LYS A 13 5.96 16.88 -1.77
C LYS A 13 4.91 17.97 -1.98
N ARG A 14 3.69 17.78 -1.46
CA ARG A 14 2.90 18.74 -0.64
C ARG A 14 1.40 18.42 -0.67
N ARG A 15 0.94 17.60 0.28
CA ARG A 15 -0.20 17.83 1.22
C ARG A 15 -0.52 16.54 1.98
N CYS A 16 -0.01 16.39 3.20
CA CYS A 16 -0.49 15.43 4.22
C CYS A 16 -0.86 14.01 3.74
N CYS A 17 -0.10 13.43 2.81
CA CYS A 17 -0.42 12.13 2.21
C CYS A 17 -0.21 11.02 3.24
N LYS A 18 -1.30 10.51 3.80
CA LYS A 18 -1.25 9.35 4.69
C LYS A 18 -1.01 8.11 3.84
N THR A 19 -0.20 7.20 4.35
CA THR A 19 0.05 5.88 3.75
C THR A 19 -0.41 4.81 4.72
N LEU A 20 -0.57 3.57 4.26
CA LEU A 20 -1.04 2.48 5.12
C LEU A 20 -0.19 2.25 6.38
N ILE A 21 1.09 2.61 6.35
CA ILE A 21 2.01 2.47 7.49
C ILE A 21 1.76 3.50 8.60
N ASP A 22 1.11 4.62 8.30
CA ASP A 22 0.85 5.71 9.25
C ASP A 22 -0.49 5.51 10.00
N VAL A 23 -1.30 4.56 9.54
CA VAL A 23 -2.63 4.29 10.09
C VAL A 23 -2.55 3.37 11.30
N LYS A 24 -3.35 3.68 12.32
CA LYS A 24 -3.55 2.77 13.45
C LYS A 24 -4.35 1.54 13.04
N SER A 25 -3.98 0.40 13.62
CA SER A 25 -4.80 -0.81 13.54
C SER A 25 -6.21 -0.57 14.05
N GLY A 26 -7.20 -1.10 13.35
CA GLY A 26 -8.63 -0.98 13.62
C GLY A 26 -9.35 0.05 12.76
N THR A 27 -8.63 0.87 11.98
CA THR A 27 -9.21 1.95 11.17
C THR A 27 -9.48 1.54 9.73
N ASP A 28 -10.66 1.92 9.24
CA ASP A 28 -11.07 1.81 7.85
C ASP A 28 -10.54 3.01 7.06
N VAL A 29 -9.83 2.75 5.98
CA VAL A 29 -9.20 3.77 5.13
C VAL A 29 -9.50 3.50 3.67
N LYS A 30 -9.60 4.56 2.87
CA LYS A 30 -9.84 4.43 1.44
C LYS A 30 -8.52 4.57 0.68
N ILE A 31 -8.27 3.67 -0.26
CA ILE A 31 -7.10 3.74 -1.13
C ILE A 31 -7.28 4.91 -2.10
N LYS A 32 -6.32 5.82 -2.13
CA LYS A 32 -6.29 6.95 -3.06
C LYS A 32 -5.52 6.60 -4.33
N CYS A 33 -4.25 6.23 -4.16
CA CYS A 33 -3.31 5.97 -5.25
C CYS A 33 -2.29 4.89 -4.88
N HIS A 34 -1.71 4.26 -5.89
CA HIS A 34 -0.58 3.34 -5.73
C HIS A 34 0.68 3.95 -6.37
N HIS A 35 1.73 4.10 -5.58
CA HIS A 35 3.07 4.51 -6.02
C HIS A 35 3.94 3.32 -6.45
N ALA A 36 3.35 2.12 -6.54
CA ALA A 36 4.00 0.91 -7.02
C ALA A 36 4.03 0.86 -8.56
N SER A 37 5.11 0.33 -9.12
CA SER A 37 5.30 0.18 -10.58
C SER A 37 5.54 -1.29 -10.96
N GLY A 38 5.18 -1.66 -12.20
CA GLY A 38 5.41 -2.99 -12.77
C GLY A 38 4.59 -4.10 -12.08
N ALA A 39 5.24 -5.24 -11.83
CA ALA A 39 4.59 -6.44 -11.28
C ALA A 39 3.93 -6.23 -9.91
N ILE A 40 4.46 -5.33 -9.08
CA ILE A 40 3.92 -5.04 -7.73
C ILE A 40 2.53 -4.40 -7.85
N ARG A 41 2.36 -3.43 -8.75
CA ARG A 41 1.06 -2.78 -8.98
C ARG A 41 0.03 -3.78 -9.45
N GLN A 42 0.39 -4.64 -10.39
CA GLN A 42 -0.52 -5.65 -10.93
C GLN A 42 -0.98 -6.63 -9.84
N ARG A 43 -0.03 -7.11 -9.03
CA ARG A 43 -0.33 -7.96 -7.88
C ARG A 43 -1.27 -7.28 -6.87
N LEU A 44 -1.07 -6.00 -6.57
CA LEU A 44 -1.96 -5.26 -5.66
C LEU A 44 -3.40 -5.20 -6.19
N LEU A 45 -3.55 -4.95 -7.49
CA LEU A 45 -4.85 -4.94 -8.16
C LEU A 45 -5.50 -6.33 -8.13
N ASP A 46 -4.73 -7.40 -8.39
CA ASP A 46 -5.20 -8.79 -8.32
C ASP A 46 -5.65 -9.18 -6.90
N LEU A 47 -4.99 -8.61 -5.87
CA LEU A 47 -5.33 -8.77 -4.46
C LEU A 47 -6.50 -7.87 -3.99
N GLY A 48 -7.12 -7.10 -4.89
CA GLY A 48 -8.25 -6.22 -4.57
C GLY A 48 -7.87 -4.88 -3.93
N PHE A 49 -6.59 -4.53 -3.91
CA PHE A 49 -6.11 -3.19 -3.57
C PHE A 49 -6.22 -2.31 -4.81
N VAL A 50 -7.44 -1.88 -5.10
CA VAL A 50 -7.78 -0.95 -6.18
C VAL A 50 -7.99 0.47 -5.62
N PRO A 51 -7.68 1.53 -6.39
CA PRO A 51 -7.99 2.89 -5.98
C PRO A 51 -9.50 3.06 -5.78
N SER A 52 -9.89 3.88 -4.81
CA SER A 52 -11.27 4.03 -4.31
C SER A 52 -11.83 2.84 -3.53
N SER A 53 -11.06 1.75 -3.33
CA SER A 53 -11.46 0.64 -2.47
C SER A 53 -11.28 1.00 -0.99
N THR A 54 -12.26 0.62 -0.17
CA THR A 54 -12.18 0.74 1.28
C THR A 54 -11.56 -0.53 1.85
N ILE A 55 -10.50 -0.36 2.63
CA ILE A 55 -9.80 -1.45 3.32
C ILE A 55 -9.73 -1.13 4.80
N ARG A 56 -9.75 -2.17 5.62
CA ARG A 56 -9.63 -2.02 7.08
C ARG A 56 -8.26 -2.48 7.53
N VAL A 57 -7.49 -1.62 8.19
CA VAL A 57 -6.23 -2.04 8.80
C VAL A 57 -6.59 -2.88 10.02
N VAL A 58 -6.25 -4.16 10.02
CA VAL A 58 -6.62 -5.08 11.13
C VAL A 58 -5.56 -5.00 12.22
N ARG A 59 -4.30 -5.28 11.87
CA ARG A 59 -3.15 -5.19 12.79
C ARG A 59 -1.83 -5.11 12.02
N GLY A 60 -0.90 -4.29 12.53
CA GLY A 60 0.52 -4.47 12.23
C GLY A 60 1.07 -5.58 13.12
N ALA A 61 2.06 -6.34 12.65
CA ALA A 61 2.85 -7.17 13.54
C ALA A 61 3.47 -6.32 14.66
N PRO A 62 3.67 -6.86 15.89
CA PRO A 62 4.27 -6.11 17.00
C PRO A 62 5.70 -5.61 16.69
N LEU A 63 6.38 -6.27 15.73
CA LEU A 63 7.71 -5.89 15.23
C LEU A 63 7.68 -4.98 13.99
N GLY A 64 6.50 -4.59 13.52
CA GLY A 64 6.32 -3.60 12.44
C GLY A 64 6.28 -4.16 11.00
N ASP A 65 6.41 -5.48 10.79
CA ASP A 65 6.19 -6.15 9.50
C ASP A 65 5.75 -7.61 9.72
N PRO A 66 4.82 -8.17 8.94
CA PRO A 66 3.98 -7.54 7.91
C PRO A 66 2.70 -6.88 8.47
N ILE A 67 1.98 -6.12 7.63
CA ILE A 67 0.72 -5.45 7.97
C ILE A 67 -0.46 -6.26 7.44
N GLN A 68 -1.45 -6.51 8.29
CA GLN A 68 -2.66 -7.22 7.93
C GLN A 68 -3.81 -6.23 7.69
N CYS A 69 -4.39 -6.31 6.50
CA CYS A 69 -5.51 -5.49 6.05
C CYS A 69 -6.67 -6.38 5.64
N LYS A 70 -7.90 -6.00 5.95
CA LYS A 70 -9.10 -6.64 5.47
C LYS A 70 -9.59 -5.92 4.22
N VAL A 71 -9.61 -6.62 3.10
CA VAL A 71 -10.12 -6.14 1.81
C VAL A 71 -11.46 -6.82 1.61
N ALA A 72 -12.54 -6.05 1.56
CA ALA A 72 -13.91 -6.58 1.50
C ALA A 72 -14.15 -7.67 2.59
N ASN A 73 -14.24 -8.94 2.18
CA ASN A 73 -14.56 -10.08 3.04
C ASN A 73 -13.36 -10.97 3.40
N TYR A 74 -12.14 -10.62 3.00
CA TYR A 74 -10.94 -11.44 3.25
C TYR A 74 -9.79 -10.63 3.84
N ASN A 75 -8.88 -11.32 4.52
CA ASN A 75 -7.70 -10.72 5.13
C ASN A 75 -6.50 -10.93 4.20
N VAL A 76 -5.86 -9.83 3.83
CA VAL A 76 -4.62 -9.81 3.06
C VAL A 76 -3.48 -9.33 3.94
N THR A 77 -2.33 -9.96 3.77
CA THR A 77 -1.10 -9.56 4.45
C THR A 77 -0.18 -8.91 3.44
N LEU A 78 0.16 -7.64 3.66
CA LEU A 78 1.07 -6.87 2.82
C LEU A 78 2.38 -6.66 3.56
N ARG A 79 3.50 -6.71 2.82
CA ARG A 79 4.79 -6.28 3.38
C ARG A 79 4.77 -4.77 3.63
N LYS A 80 5.53 -4.33 4.62
CA LYS A 80 5.73 -2.90 4.92
C LYS A 80 6.21 -2.12 3.69
N SER A 81 7.06 -2.72 2.87
CA SER A 81 7.53 -2.13 1.60
C SER A 81 6.40 -1.89 0.59
N GLU A 82 5.40 -2.76 0.52
CA GLU A 82 4.24 -2.61 -0.36
C GLU A 82 3.25 -1.61 0.23
N ALA A 83 2.98 -1.68 1.54
CA ALA A 83 2.09 -0.77 2.26
C ALA A 83 2.58 0.69 2.21
N SER A 84 3.90 0.91 2.24
CA SER A 84 4.49 2.25 2.11
C SER A 84 4.30 2.89 0.73
N LEU A 85 3.95 2.09 -0.29
CA LEU A 85 3.68 2.56 -1.64
C LEU A 85 2.18 2.85 -1.86
N ILE A 86 1.32 2.52 -0.90
CA ILE A 86 -0.12 2.72 -1.02
C ILE A 86 -0.50 3.99 -0.27
N GLU A 87 -0.99 4.96 -1.03
CA GLU A 87 -1.54 6.21 -0.51
C GLU A 87 -3.02 6.03 -0.22
N ILE A 88 -3.44 6.59 0.90
CA ILE A 88 -4.80 6.50 1.42
C ILE A 88 -5.33 7.90 1.77
N GLU A 89 -6.64 7.99 1.94
CA GLU A 89 -7.35 9.18 2.43
C GLU A 89 -8.06 8.90 3.75
#